data_AF-A0A538TDS4-F1
#
_entry.id   AF-A0A538TDS4-F1
#
_cell.length_a   1.000
_cell.length_b   1.000
_cell.length_c   1.000
_cell.angle_alpha   90.00
_cell.angle_beta   90.00
_cell.angle_gamma   90.00
#
_symmetry.space_group_name_H-M   'P 1'
#
loop_
_entity.id
_entity.type
_entity.pdbx_description
1 polymer ?
#
loop_
_entity_poly.entity_id
_entity_poly.type
_entity_poly.pdbx_seq_one_letter_code
_entity_poly.pdbx_strand_id
1 'polypeptide(L)'
;MAKLNAEVDTATAARYRARGYPTIMLLNERGEELDRVVGYYRAPEFMSQVEDYLAGRNTLASMVAEAPTKKNDPEFLYKLADRYADHGLFDDARKEFLVFVAMDPKNRSGRTDDAYYRLARMARKEKDYASDRKYAKAIVDRYPDSDMYRPAILEFGQGYSKDGQYEKARVIFLDYAKRFPSDEDAPWAREQADTLAAKIAARRGA
;
A
#
# COMPACT_ATOMS: atom_id res chain seq x y z
N MET A 1 26.41 7.03 -8.97
CA MET A 1 25.30 6.20 -8.47
C MET A 1 25.81 5.39 -7.29
N ALA A 2 25.24 5.57 -6.10
CA ALA A 2 25.54 4.73 -4.94
C ALA A 2 24.46 3.64 -4.82
N LYS A 3 24.86 2.41 -4.50
CA LYS A 3 23.93 1.29 -4.26
C LYS A 3 23.95 0.94 -2.78
N LEU A 4 22.77 0.95 -2.16
CA LEU A 4 22.57 0.54 -0.77
C LEU A 4 21.86 -0.81 -0.73
N ASN A 5 22.35 -1.74 0.10
CA ASN A 5 21.56 -2.90 0.49
C ASN A 5 20.82 -2.54 1.80
N ALA A 6 19.53 -2.24 1.69
CA ALA A 6 18.72 -1.79 2.81
C ALA A 6 18.40 -2.90 3.85
N GLU A 7 18.64 -4.16 3.52
CA GLU A 7 18.55 -5.27 4.49
C GLU A 7 19.79 -5.38 5.37
N VAL A 8 20.93 -4.85 4.90
CA VAL A 8 22.20 -4.86 5.64
C VAL A 8 22.40 -3.53 6.36
N ASP A 9 22.22 -2.41 5.65
CA ASP A 9 22.33 -1.06 6.23
C ASP A 9 20.96 -0.51 6.61
N THR A 10 20.45 -1.05 7.73
CA THR A 10 19.14 -0.65 8.28
C THR A 10 19.14 0.78 8.82
N ALA A 11 20.30 1.34 9.20
CA ALA A 11 20.41 2.70 9.72
C ALA A 11 20.19 3.74 8.62
N THR A 12 20.83 3.55 7.47
CA THR A 12 20.63 4.41 6.29
C THR A 12 19.22 4.24 5.73
N ALA A 13 18.69 3.01 5.67
CA ALA A 13 17.30 2.78 5.24
C ALA A 13 16.27 3.47 6.16
N ALA A 14 16.50 3.44 7.47
CA ALA A 14 15.66 4.14 8.45
C ALA A 14 15.77 5.67 8.31
N ARG A 15 16.98 6.21 8.15
CA ARG A 15 17.21 7.66 7.93
C ARG A 15 16.40 8.19 6.75
N TYR A 16 16.37 7.44 5.65
CA TYR A 16 15.68 7.83 4.43
C TYR A 16 14.24 7.31 4.33
N ARG A 17 13.76 6.56 5.33
CA ARG A 17 12.44 5.93 5.33
C ARG A 17 12.19 5.12 4.05
N ALA A 18 13.18 4.36 3.58
CA ALA A 18 13.01 3.45 2.45
C ALA A 18 12.15 2.26 2.90
N ARG A 19 10.89 2.21 2.47
CA ARG A 19 9.88 1.23 2.92
C ARG A 19 9.29 0.37 1.80
N GLY A 20 9.84 0.49 0.60
CA GLY A 20 9.47 -0.27 -0.60
C GLY A 20 10.71 -0.56 -1.43
N TYR A 21 10.74 -1.70 -2.11
CA TYR A 21 11.88 -2.13 -2.91
C TYR A 21 11.44 -2.52 -4.32
N PRO A 22 12.22 -2.15 -5.36
CA PRO A 22 13.35 -1.22 -5.31
C PRO A 22 12.89 0.23 -5.07
N THR A 23 13.74 1.05 -4.46
CA THR A 23 13.57 2.51 -4.40
C THR A 23 14.86 3.16 -4.89
N ILE A 24 14.73 4.09 -5.83
CA ILE A 24 15.83 4.92 -6.31
C ILE A 24 15.63 6.33 -5.77
N MET A 25 16.55 6.80 -4.95
CA MET A 25 16.48 8.12 -4.32
C MET A 25 17.37 9.11 -5.07
N LEU A 26 16.84 10.30 -5.33
CA LEU A 26 17.58 11.41 -5.89
C LEU A 26 17.93 12.35 -4.75
N LEU A 27 19.23 12.57 -4.54
CA LEU A 27 19.75 13.42 -3.48
C LEU A 27 20.51 14.61 -4.08
N ASN A 28 20.47 15.76 -3.41
CA ASN A 28 21.32 16.89 -3.74
C ASN A 28 22.75 16.70 -3.17
N GLU A 29 23.63 17.67 -3.42
CA GLU A 29 25.04 17.64 -2.97
C GLU A 29 25.20 17.60 -1.43
N ARG A 30 24.17 18.02 -0.68
CA ARG A 30 24.13 17.99 0.78
C ARG A 30 23.58 16.68 1.34
N GLY A 31 23.18 15.74 0.47
CA GLY A 31 22.53 14.50 0.85
C GLY A 31 21.07 14.66 1.26
N GLU A 32 20.44 15.80 0.93
CA GLU A 32 19.01 16.00 1.12
C GLU A 32 18.26 15.39 -0.06
N GLU A 33 17.11 14.76 0.22
CA GLU A 33 16.31 14.11 -0.81
C GLU A 33 15.51 15.12 -1.64
N LEU A 34 15.66 15.05 -2.95
CA LEU A 34 14.83 15.77 -3.92
C LEU A 34 13.49 15.04 -4.11
N ASP A 35 13.57 13.76 -4.45
CA ASP A 35 12.46 12.81 -4.43
C ASP A 35 12.99 11.37 -4.68
N ARG A 36 12.08 10.43 -4.88
CA ARG A 36 12.34 9.01 -5.12
C ARG A 36 11.46 8.46 -6.25
N VAL A 37 11.96 7.41 -6.90
CA VAL A 37 11.19 6.53 -7.76
C VAL A 37 11.03 5.20 -7.04
N VAL A 38 9.79 4.83 -6.72
CA VAL A 38 9.45 3.58 -6.01
C VAL A 38 8.90 2.55 -6.98
N GLY A 39 9.52 1.37 -7.01
CA GLY A 39 9.14 0.27 -7.90
C GLY A 39 9.92 0.24 -9.23
N TYR A 40 9.47 -0.62 -10.14
CA TYR A 40 10.09 -0.83 -11.44
C TYR A 40 9.37 -0.03 -12.51
N TYR A 41 10.16 0.71 -13.30
CA TYR A 41 9.68 1.46 -14.46
C TYR A 41 10.52 1.10 -15.68
N ARG A 42 9.90 1.21 -16.84
CA ARG A 42 10.63 1.20 -18.11
C ARG A 42 11.50 2.45 -18.21
N ALA A 43 12.58 2.36 -19.00
CA ALA A 43 13.61 3.39 -19.02
C ALA A 43 13.07 4.80 -19.38
N PRO A 44 12.19 4.98 -20.39
CA PRO A 44 11.65 6.32 -20.69
C PRO A 44 10.88 6.94 -19.53
N GLU A 45 10.02 6.17 -18.87
CA GLU A 45 9.17 6.60 -17.76
C GLU A 45 9.99 6.87 -16.50
N PHE A 46 11.03 6.06 -16.26
CA PHE A 46 12.00 6.29 -15.21
C PHE A 46 12.75 7.61 -15.44
N MET A 47 13.30 7.81 -16.65
CA MET A 47 14.09 9.01 -16.99
C MET A 47 13.23 10.27 -16.93
N SER A 48 11.99 10.22 -17.43
CA SER A 48 11.06 11.35 -17.34
C SER A 48 10.79 11.76 -15.89
N GLN A 49 10.61 10.80 -14.98
CA GLN A 49 10.45 11.11 -13.55
C GLN A 49 11.70 11.75 -12.96
N VAL A 50 12.88 11.20 -13.28
CA VAL A 50 14.16 11.74 -12.82
C VAL A 50 14.35 13.19 -13.29
N GLU A 51 14.09 13.47 -14.56
CA GLU A 51 14.20 14.82 -15.14
C GLU A 51 13.23 15.81 -14.50
N ASP A 52 12.00 15.38 -14.21
CA ASP A 52 11.03 16.21 -13.49
C ASP A 52 11.51 16.54 -12.08
N TYR A 53 11.98 15.54 -11.32
CA TYR A 53 12.44 15.75 -9.95
C TYR A 53 13.68 16.63 -9.89
N LEU A 54 14.62 16.47 -10.83
CA LEU A 54 15.79 17.34 -10.96
C LEU A 54 15.40 18.78 -11.31
N ALA A 55 14.29 18.98 -12.02
CA ALA A 55 13.73 20.29 -12.32
C ALA A 55 12.77 20.82 -11.25
N GLY A 56 12.61 20.13 -10.11
CA GLY A 56 11.71 20.49 -9.02
C GLY A 56 10.22 20.29 -9.32
N ARG A 57 9.88 19.64 -10.44
CA ARG A 57 8.50 19.34 -10.85
C ARG A 57 8.08 17.97 -10.31
N ASN A 58 6.79 17.83 -10.00
CA ASN A 58 6.19 16.57 -9.54
C ASN A 58 6.90 15.95 -8.31
N THR A 59 7.64 16.77 -7.56
CA THR A 59 8.27 16.35 -6.31
C THR A 59 7.26 16.45 -5.18
N LEU A 60 7.46 15.71 -4.07
CA LEU A 60 6.62 15.87 -2.88
C LEU A 60 6.55 17.34 -2.45
N ALA A 61 7.69 18.05 -2.46
CA ALA A 61 7.74 19.46 -2.08
C ALA A 61 6.90 20.37 -2.99
N SER A 62 7.00 20.21 -4.33
CA SER A 62 6.18 21.02 -5.25
C SER A 62 4.69 20.66 -5.16
N MET A 63 4.36 19.38 -5.03
CA MET A 63 2.97 18.96 -4.84
C MET A 63 2.39 19.53 -3.54
N VAL A 64 3.11 19.50 -2.42
CA VAL A 64 2.65 20.12 -1.16
C VAL A 64 2.40 21.62 -1.31
N ALA A 65 3.26 22.33 -2.05
CA ALA A 65 3.06 23.75 -2.33
C ALA A 65 1.81 24.02 -3.20
N GLU A 66 1.46 23.11 -4.10
CA GLU A 66 0.27 23.20 -4.96
C GLU A 66 -1.04 22.76 -4.26
N ALA A 67 -0.95 21.97 -3.19
CA ALA A 67 -2.11 21.36 -2.54
C ALA A 67 -3.23 22.33 -2.12
N PRO A 68 -2.94 23.55 -1.59
CA PRO A 68 -4.00 24.49 -1.21
C PRO A 68 -4.92 24.91 -2.36
N THR A 69 -4.41 24.96 -3.60
CA THR A 69 -5.19 25.37 -4.78
C THR A 69 -5.84 24.17 -5.49
N LYS A 70 -5.33 22.95 -5.26
CA LYS A 70 -5.80 21.71 -5.91
C LYS A 70 -6.60 20.77 -5.00
N LYS A 71 -7.05 21.22 -3.83
CA LYS A 71 -7.81 20.42 -2.85
C LYS A 71 -9.12 19.79 -3.36
N ASN A 72 -9.64 20.25 -4.51
CA ASN A 72 -10.86 19.72 -5.14
C ASN A 72 -10.56 18.94 -6.43
N ASP A 73 -9.29 18.66 -6.73
CA ASP A 73 -8.87 17.84 -7.84
C ASP A 73 -8.58 16.41 -7.34
N PRO A 74 -9.47 15.43 -7.59
CA PRO A 74 -9.30 14.07 -7.07
C PRO A 74 -8.06 13.38 -7.66
N GLU A 75 -7.68 13.67 -8.90
CA GLU A 75 -6.47 13.09 -9.50
C GLU A 75 -5.22 13.57 -8.78
N PHE A 76 -5.18 14.87 -8.48
CA PHE A 76 -4.09 15.47 -7.73
C PHE A 76 -4.01 14.90 -6.31
N LEU A 77 -5.15 14.79 -5.60
CA LEU A 77 -5.21 14.24 -4.25
C LEU A 77 -4.70 12.79 -4.21
N TYR A 78 -5.12 11.95 -5.16
CA TYR A 78 -4.64 10.57 -5.26
C TYR A 78 -3.11 10.53 -5.44
N LYS A 79 -2.57 11.33 -6.37
CA LYS A 79 -1.11 11.39 -6.62
C LYS A 79 -0.34 11.91 -5.42
N LEU A 80 -0.85 12.94 -4.73
CA LEU A 80 -0.22 13.49 -3.54
C LEU A 80 -0.22 12.46 -2.40
N ALA A 81 -1.34 11.77 -2.20
CA ALA A 81 -1.45 10.69 -1.23
C ALA A 81 -0.46 9.55 -1.51
N ASP A 82 -0.33 9.16 -2.78
CA ASP A 82 0.64 8.13 -3.20
C ASP A 82 2.08 8.59 -2.93
N ARG A 83 2.39 9.85 -3.26
CA ARG A 83 3.70 10.44 -2.98
C ARG A 83 4.00 10.46 -1.48
N TYR A 84 3.05 10.83 -0.64
CA TYR A 84 3.22 10.75 0.81
C TYR A 84 3.50 9.30 1.27
N ALA A 85 2.78 8.32 0.72
CA ALA A 85 2.95 6.91 1.06
C ALA A 85 4.35 6.38 0.67
N ASP A 86 4.87 6.77 -0.50
CA ASP A 86 6.21 6.43 -0.97
C ASP A 86 7.32 6.98 -0.06
N HIS A 87 7.08 8.16 0.54
CA HIS A 87 7.95 8.79 1.54
C HIS A 87 7.75 8.25 2.96
N GLY A 88 6.82 7.32 3.15
CA GLY A 88 6.48 6.73 4.46
C GLY A 88 5.71 7.68 5.38
N LEU A 89 5.17 8.78 4.85
CA LEU A 89 4.35 9.78 5.54
C LEU A 89 2.89 9.32 5.56
N PHE A 90 2.62 8.25 6.30
CA PHE A 90 1.34 7.54 6.23
C PHE A 90 0.14 8.33 6.78
N ASP A 91 0.34 9.23 7.75
CA ASP A 91 -0.75 10.07 8.26
C ASP A 91 -1.21 11.08 7.19
N ASP A 92 -0.27 11.75 6.53
CA ASP A 92 -0.56 12.67 5.42
C ASP A 92 -1.17 11.91 4.24
N ALA A 93 -0.59 10.76 3.86
CA ALA A 93 -1.14 9.90 2.81
C ALA A 93 -2.59 9.49 3.11
N ARG A 94 -2.86 9.06 4.35
CA ARG A 94 -4.19 8.64 4.79
C ARG A 94 -5.18 9.79 4.66
N LYS A 95 -4.81 11.00 5.10
CA LYS A 95 -5.66 12.18 5.01
C LYS A 95 -6.09 12.44 3.56
N GLU A 96 -5.12 12.49 2.64
CA GLU A 96 -5.42 12.81 1.24
C GLU A 96 -6.19 11.68 0.53
N PHE A 97 -5.87 10.40 0.79
CA PHE A 97 -6.68 9.28 0.28
C PHE A 97 -8.12 9.31 0.81
N LEU A 98 -8.33 9.66 2.08
CA LEU A 98 -9.68 9.74 2.66
C LEU A 98 -10.52 10.85 2.02
N VAL A 99 -9.91 11.98 1.64
CA VAL A 99 -10.58 13.02 0.86
C VAL A 99 -10.91 12.49 -0.54
N PHE A 100 -9.96 11.86 -1.21
CA PHE A 100 -10.15 11.27 -2.54
C PHE A 100 -11.32 10.26 -2.59
N VAL A 101 -11.35 9.26 -1.69
CA VAL A 101 -12.43 8.24 -1.69
C VAL A 101 -13.80 8.83 -1.32
N ALA A 102 -13.83 9.96 -0.61
CA ALA A 102 -15.07 10.68 -0.33
C ALA A 102 -15.59 11.43 -1.58
N MET A 103 -14.69 11.84 -2.48
CA MET A 103 -15.02 12.51 -3.74
C MET A 103 -15.43 11.54 -4.85
N ASP A 104 -14.90 10.31 -4.86
CA ASP A 104 -15.23 9.27 -5.84
C ASP A 104 -15.84 7.99 -5.20
N PRO A 105 -16.94 8.09 -4.43
CA PRO A 105 -17.47 6.96 -3.67
C PRO A 105 -18.04 5.82 -4.53
N LYS A 106 -18.18 6.04 -5.85
CA LYS A 106 -18.67 5.07 -6.84
C LYS A 106 -17.54 4.48 -7.70
N ASN A 107 -16.29 4.81 -7.39
CA ASN A 107 -15.12 4.37 -8.13
C ASN A 107 -15.19 4.66 -9.64
N ARG A 108 -15.67 5.85 -10.04
CA ARG A 108 -15.78 6.22 -11.46
C ARG A 108 -14.41 6.36 -12.11
N SER A 109 -13.38 6.72 -11.33
CA SER A 109 -12.00 6.82 -11.78
C SER A 109 -11.29 5.47 -11.90
N GLY A 110 -11.85 4.41 -11.29
CA GLY A 110 -11.17 3.12 -11.15
C GLY A 110 -9.97 3.14 -10.20
N ARG A 111 -9.89 4.12 -9.27
CA ARG A 111 -8.79 4.26 -8.30
C ARG A 111 -9.23 4.28 -6.84
N THR A 112 -10.53 4.27 -6.57
CA THR A 112 -11.07 4.34 -5.19
C THR A 112 -10.84 3.04 -4.44
N ASP A 113 -11.00 1.92 -5.11
CA ASP A 113 -10.56 0.59 -4.68
C ASP A 113 -9.05 0.53 -4.41
N ASP A 114 -8.22 1.02 -5.33
CA ASP A 114 -6.77 1.15 -5.12
C ASP A 114 -6.44 1.98 -3.88
N ALA A 115 -7.11 3.13 -3.72
CA ALA A 115 -6.92 4.01 -2.57
C ALA A 115 -7.28 3.30 -1.26
N TYR A 116 -8.40 2.57 -1.21
CA TYR A 116 -8.74 1.75 -0.04
C TYR A 116 -7.71 0.64 0.20
N TYR A 117 -7.17 0.03 -0.85
CA TYR A 117 -6.17 -1.02 -0.70
C TYR A 117 -4.85 -0.47 -0.17
N ARG A 118 -4.44 0.71 -0.66
CA ARG A 118 -3.29 1.46 -0.11
C ARG A 118 -3.51 1.84 1.34
N LEU A 119 -4.69 2.35 1.70
CA LEU A 119 -5.08 2.63 3.09
C LEU A 119 -4.98 1.39 3.98
N ALA A 120 -5.45 0.23 3.51
CA ALA A 120 -5.36 -1.04 4.25
C ALA A 120 -3.90 -1.45 4.50
N ARG A 121 -3.08 -1.48 3.45
CA ARG A 121 -1.66 -1.88 3.54
C ARG A 121 -0.84 -0.93 4.41
N MET A 122 -1.10 0.38 4.34
CA MET A 122 -0.45 1.35 5.22
C MET A 122 -0.81 1.08 6.69
N ALA A 123 -2.11 0.91 7.00
CA ALA A 123 -2.56 0.58 8.35
C ALA A 123 -1.93 -0.73 8.87
N ARG A 124 -1.82 -1.76 8.02
CA ARG A 124 -1.14 -3.00 8.37
C ARG A 124 0.35 -2.81 8.66
N LYS A 125 1.05 -1.99 7.87
CA LYS A 125 2.47 -1.65 8.12
C LYS A 125 2.65 -0.96 9.48
N GLU A 126 1.67 -0.19 9.92
CA GLU A 126 1.64 0.47 11.24
C GLU A 126 1.12 -0.42 12.37
N LYS A 127 0.73 -1.67 12.05
CA LYS A 127 0.10 -2.63 12.96
C LYS A 127 -1.28 -2.20 13.46
N ASP A 128 -1.92 -1.22 12.82
CA ASP A 128 -3.34 -0.92 13.02
C ASP A 128 -4.19 -1.91 12.20
N TYR A 129 -4.27 -3.14 12.72
CA TYR A 129 -5.00 -4.22 12.05
C TYR A 129 -6.52 -3.99 12.03
N ALA A 130 -7.05 -3.11 12.89
CA ALA A 130 -8.45 -2.75 12.86
C ALA A 130 -8.76 -1.88 11.64
N SER A 131 -7.94 -0.85 11.39
CA SER A 131 -8.08 -0.01 10.19
C SER A 131 -7.76 -0.76 8.91
N ASP A 132 -6.74 -1.63 8.91
CA ASP A 132 -6.43 -2.55 7.79
C ASP A 132 -7.70 -3.30 7.34
N ARG A 133 -8.30 -4.04 8.28
CA ARG A 133 -9.54 -4.77 8.03
C ARG A 133 -10.70 -3.88 7.60
N LYS A 134 -10.84 -2.70 8.21
CA LYS A 134 -11.90 -1.74 7.85
C LYS A 134 -11.79 -1.32 6.38
N TYR A 135 -10.59 -0.97 5.92
CA TYR A 135 -10.38 -0.51 4.54
C TYR A 135 -10.46 -1.65 3.54
N ALA A 136 -9.89 -2.83 3.84
CA ALA A 136 -10.02 -4.00 2.98
C ALA A 136 -11.49 -4.41 2.83
N LYS A 137 -12.26 -4.42 3.92
CA LYS A 137 -13.70 -4.72 3.88
C LYS A 137 -14.50 -3.69 3.08
N ALA A 138 -14.09 -2.41 3.08
CA ALA A 138 -14.76 -1.39 2.28
C ALA A 138 -14.72 -1.74 0.78
N ILE A 139 -13.63 -2.34 0.28
CA ILE A 139 -13.54 -2.80 -1.12
C ILE A 139 -14.49 -3.97 -1.35
N VAL A 140 -14.44 -4.99 -0.49
CA VAL A 140 -15.27 -6.19 -0.59
C VAL A 140 -16.77 -5.86 -0.57
N ASP A 141 -17.17 -4.91 0.27
CA ASP A 141 -18.58 -4.54 0.43
C ASP A 141 -19.10 -3.63 -0.69
N ARG A 142 -18.25 -2.71 -1.18
CA ARG A 142 -18.70 -1.60 -2.05
C ARG A 142 -18.33 -1.76 -3.51
N TYR A 143 -17.27 -2.52 -3.81
CA TYR A 143 -16.72 -2.67 -5.16
C TYR A 143 -16.55 -4.16 -5.51
N PRO A 144 -17.63 -4.95 -5.51
CA PRO A 144 -17.56 -6.40 -5.78
C PRO A 144 -17.10 -6.76 -7.21
N ASP A 145 -17.25 -5.83 -8.15
CA ASP A 145 -16.86 -6.00 -9.56
C ASP A 145 -15.45 -5.46 -9.88
N SER A 146 -14.76 -4.90 -8.89
CA SER A 146 -13.38 -4.38 -9.02
C SER A 146 -12.37 -5.53 -9.13
N ASP A 147 -11.28 -5.32 -9.87
CA ASP A 147 -10.13 -6.21 -9.90
C ASP A 147 -9.46 -6.34 -8.50
N MET A 148 -9.61 -5.33 -7.65
CA MET A 148 -9.18 -5.34 -6.26
C MET A 148 -10.10 -6.13 -5.32
N TYR A 149 -11.25 -6.61 -5.78
CA TYR A 149 -12.17 -7.39 -4.95
C TYR A 149 -11.50 -8.62 -4.32
N ARG A 150 -10.76 -9.38 -5.13
CA ARG A 150 -10.08 -10.60 -4.69
C ARG A 150 -8.85 -10.30 -3.81
N PRO A 151 -7.91 -9.41 -4.21
CA PRO A 151 -6.85 -8.94 -3.34
C PRO A 151 -7.35 -8.43 -1.98
N ALA A 152 -8.49 -7.72 -1.95
CA ALA A 152 -9.04 -7.19 -0.71
C ALA A 152 -9.55 -8.28 0.25
N ILE A 153 -10.09 -9.40 -0.24
CA ILE A 153 -10.46 -10.54 0.61
C ILE A 153 -9.21 -11.12 1.27
N LEU A 154 -8.12 -11.26 0.51
CA LEU A 154 -6.85 -11.76 1.02
C LEU A 154 -6.23 -10.81 2.05
N GLU A 155 -6.22 -9.51 1.79
CA GLU A 155 -5.75 -8.49 2.74
C GLU A 155 -6.60 -8.50 4.02
N PHE A 156 -7.93 -8.64 3.91
CA PHE A 156 -8.81 -8.78 5.07
C PHE A 156 -8.48 -10.02 5.93
N GLY A 157 -8.17 -11.16 5.29
CA GLY A 157 -7.67 -12.36 5.95
C GLY A 157 -6.29 -12.14 6.61
N GLN A 158 -5.38 -11.44 5.93
CA GLN A 158 -4.07 -11.06 6.48
C GLN A 158 -4.22 -10.17 7.71
N GLY A 159 -5.14 -9.21 7.70
CA GLY A 159 -5.40 -8.33 8.84
C GLY A 159 -5.84 -9.09 10.08
N TYR A 160 -6.69 -10.12 9.96
CA TYR A 160 -7.01 -11.01 11.08
C TYR A 160 -5.82 -11.88 11.52
N SER A 161 -5.04 -12.37 10.56
CA SER A 161 -3.87 -13.21 10.83
C SER A 161 -2.82 -12.45 11.63
N LYS A 162 -2.51 -11.21 11.24
CA LYS A 162 -1.54 -10.34 11.93
C LYS A 162 -2.03 -9.88 13.31
N ASP A 163 -3.34 -9.75 13.49
CA ASP A 163 -4.00 -9.45 14.77
C ASP A 163 -4.13 -10.68 15.70
N GLY A 164 -3.59 -11.84 15.32
CA GLY A 164 -3.62 -13.04 16.14
C GLY A 164 -4.96 -13.79 16.17
N GLN A 165 -5.96 -13.33 15.41
CA GLN A 165 -7.29 -13.93 15.29
C GLN A 165 -7.28 -15.04 14.23
N TYR A 166 -6.51 -16.11 14.50
CA TYR A 166 -6.18 -17.14 13.53
C TYR A 166 -7.39 -17.92 13.01
N GLU A 167 -8.38 -18.19 13.85
CA GLU A 167 -9.62 -18.86 13.45
C GLU A 167 -10.35 -18.07 12.36
N LYS A 168 -10.50 -16.75 12.55
CA LYS A 168 -11.19 -15.88 11.58
C LYS A 168 -10.40 -15.78 10.27
N ALA A 169 -9.09 -15.58 10.36
CA ALA A 169 -8.21 -15.52 9.20
C ALA A 169 -8.28 -16.82 8.37
N ARG A 170 -8.24 -17.98 9.05
CA ARG A 170 -8.31 -19.29 8.40
C ARG A 170 -9.63 -19.48 7.65
N VAL A 171 -10.75 -19.08 8.24
CA VAL A 171 -12.06 -19.16 7.57
C VAL A 171 -12.06 -18.35 6.27
N ILE A 172 -11.51 -17.13 6.29
CA ILE A 172 -11.46 -16.25 5.11
C ILE A 172 -10.59 -16.87 4.00
N PHE A 173 -9.41 -17.37 4.33
CA PHE A 173 -8.52 -17.97 3.33
C PHE A 173 -9.10 -19.25 2.71
N LEU A 174 -9.77 -20.09 3.50
CA LEU A 174 -10.47 -21.26 2.98
C LEU A 174 -11.66 -20.89 2.09
N ASP A 175 -12.43 -19.86 2.47
CA ASP A 175 -13.53 -19.36 1.67
C ASP A 175 -13.03 -18.82 0.32
N TYR A 176 -11.95 -18.04 0.32
CA TYR A 176 -11.30 -17.55 -0.89
C TYR A 176 -10.91 -18.71 -1.82
N ALA A 177 -10.15 -19.67 -1.30
CA ALA A 177 -9.66 -20.80 -2.09
C ALA A 177 -10.77 -21.74 -2.60
N LYS A 178 -11.94 -21.73 -1.96
CA LYS A 178 -13.13 -22.47 -2.38
C LYS A 178 -13.91 -21.72 -3.46
N ARG A 179 -14.08 -20.40 -3.30
CA ARG A 179 -14.84 -19.54 -4.22
C ARG A 179 -14.09 -19.23 -5.50
N PHE A 180 -12.76 -19.16 -5.44
CA PHE A 180 -11.90 -18.80 -6.55
C PHE A 180 -10.87 -19.90 -6.85
N PRO A 181 -11.27 -21.16 -7.12
CA PRO A 181 -10.33 -22.28 -7.20
C PRO A 181 -9.33 -22.19 -8.37
N SER A 182 -9.62 -21.38 -9.40
CA SER A 182 -8.76 -21.16 -10.56
C SER A 182 -7.92 -19.87 -10.48
N ASP A 183 -8.03 -19.13 -9.38
CA ASP A 183 -7.28 -17.91 -9.15
C ASP A 183 -5.84 -18.23 -8.76
N GLU A 184 -4.88 -17.41 -9.20
CA GLU A 184 -3.46 -17.65 -8.94
C GLU A 184 -3.10 -17.63 -7.46
N ASP A 185 -3.85 -16.89 -6.65
CA ASP A 185 -3.64 -16.81 -5.20
C ASP A 185 -4.36 -17.93 -4.42
N ALA A 186 -5.18 -18.75 -5.07
CA ALA A 186 -5.93 -19.79 -4.38
C ALA A 186 -5.04 -20.85 -3.69
N PRO A 187 -3.95 -21.35 -4.32
CA PRO A 187 -3.00 -22.23 -3.65
C PRO A 187 -2.34 -21.57 -2.44
N TRP A 188 -1.92 -20.30 -2.58
CA TRP A 188 -1.32 -19.53 -1.48
C TRP A 188 -2.31 -19.36 -0.32
N ALA A 189 -3.58 -19.05 -0.60
CA ALA A 189 -4.60 -18.94 0.43
C ALA A 189 -4.81 -20.26 1.20
N ARG A 190 -4.81 -21.41 0.50
CA ARG A 190 -4.88 -22.74 1.17
C ARG A 190 -3.69 -22.95 2.10
N GLU A 191 -2.48 -22.65 1.62
CA GLU A 191 -1.27 -22.78 2.42
C GLU A 191 -1.31 -21.87 3.68
N GLN A 192 -1.80 -20.63 3.55
CA GLN A 192 -2.00 -19.75 4.70
C GLN A 192 -3.02 -20.34 5.70
N ALA A 193 -4.12 -20.91 5.22
CA ALA A 193 -5.12 -21.54 6.07
C ALA A 193 -4.57 -22.76 6.84
N ASP A 194 -3.74 -23.58 6.20
CA ASP A 194 -3.11 -24.75 6.81
C ASP A 194 -2.06 -24.34 7.85
N THR A 195 -1.25 -23.33 7.52
CA THR A 195 -0.30 -22.72 8.47
C THR A 195 -1.01 -22.20 9.71
N LEU A 196 -2.16 -21.54 9.54
CA LEU A 196 -2.97 -21.05 10.65
C LEU A 196 -3.59 -22.19 11.47
N ALA A 197 -3.95 -23.31 10.84
CA ALA A 197 -4.45 -24.49 11.54
C ALA A 197 -3.40 -25.03 12.54
N ALA A 198 -2.14 -25.13 12.11
CA ALA A 198 -1.04 -25.56 12.97
C ALA A 198 -0.85 -24.60 14.17
N LYS A 199 -0.92 -23.28 13.94
CA LYS A 199 -0.83 -22.28 15.02
C LYS A 199 -1.99 -22.35 16.01
N ILE A 200 -3.21 -22.62 15.54
CA ILE A 200 -4.39 -22.81 16.38
C ILE A 200 -4.21 -24.05 17.27
N ALA A 201 -3.77 -25.18 16.68
CA ALA A 201 -3.54 -26.41 17.42
C ALA A 201 -2.46 -26.22 18.51
N ALA A 202 -1.34 -25.59 18.17
CA ALA A 202 -0.27 -25.29 19.12
C ALA A 202 -0.73 -24.44 20.31
N ARG A 203 -1.62 -23.46 20.09
CA ARG A 203 -2.20 -22.62 21.16
C ARG A 203 -3.19 -23.35 22.08
N ARG A 204 -3.81 -24.43 21.60
CA ARG A 204 -4.78 -25.21 22.40
C ARG A 204 -4.13 -26.31 23.22
N GLY A 205 -2.90 -26.70 22.87
CA GLY A 205 -2.11 -27.69 23.59
C GLY A 205 -1.13 -27.11 24.62
N ALA A 206 -1.02 -25.78 24.71
CA ALA A 206 -0.25 -25.04 25.70
C ALA A 206 -1.17 -24.54 26.83
#